data_AF-A0A4R4ZJF5-F1
#
_entry.id   AF-A0A4R4ZJF5-F1
#
_cell.length_a   1.000
_cell.length_b   1.000
_cell.length_c   1.000
_cell.angle_alpha   90.00
_cell.angle_beta   90.00
_cell.angle_gamma   90.00
#
_symmetry.space_group_name_H-M   'P 1'
#
loop_
_entity.id
_entity.type
_entity.pdbx_description
1 polymer ?
#
loop_
_entity_poly.entity_id
_entity_poly.type
_entity_poly.pdbx_seq_one_letter_code
_entity_poly.pdbx_strand_id
1 'polypeptide(L)'
;MTLWTPPGADLGEHAGPTPDERMRLFIGGLDSQGRPVPATFRRFQKQTETWPVTATTPEGPAMLLKTSREMFAHGFYVYEFIATSCAWAINAVETALKLRLEQPGSFKELITATQERGILSPRGLFDPRCGPPDPK
;
A
#
# COMPACT_ATOMS: atom_id res chain seq x y z
N MET A 1 25.66 -12.04 -5.92
CA MET A 1 25.15 -13.22 -5.19
C MET A 1 24.33 -14.02 -6.18
N THR A 2 24.94 -15.02 -6.81
CA THR A 2 24.31 -15.85 -7.83
C THR A 2 23.64 -17.02 -7.12
N LEU A 3 22.31 -17.08 -7.15
CA LEU A 3 21.58 -18.25 -6.67
C LEU A 3 21.98 -19.42 -7.57
N TRP A 4 22.77 -20.36 -7.06
CA TRP A 4 23.08 -21.59 -7.80
C TRP A 4 21.83 -22.45 -7.87
N THR A 5 21.39 -22.77 -9.07
CA THR A 5 20.28 -23.69 -9.33
C THR A 5 20.82 -24.91 -10.08
N PRO A 6 20.66 -26.15 -9.55
CA PRO A 6 21.18 -27.33 -10.21
C PRO A 6 20.57 -27.54 -11.61
N PRO A 7 21.31 -28.10 -12.57
CA PRO A 7 20.75 -28.49 -13.86
C PRO A 7 19.62 -29.51 -13.66
N GLY A 8 18.41 -29.19 -14.14
CA GLY A 8 17.23 -30.04 -14.00
C GLY A 8 16.49 -29.91 -12.66
N ALA A 9 16.82 -28.92 -11.82
CA ALA A 9 15.97 -28.57 -10.70
C ALA A 9 14.59 -28.18 -11.25
N ASP A 10 13.57 -28.97 -10.91
CA ASP A 10 12.18 -28.57 -11.11
C ASP A 10 11.93 -27.35 -10.22
N LEU A 11 11.96 -26.16 -10.82
CA LEU A 11 11.68 -24.90 -10.15
C LEU A 11 10.17 -24.69 -9.95
N GLY A 12 9.36 -25.73 -10.19
CA GLY A 12 7.92 -25.68 -10.06
C GLY A 12 7.27 -24.90 -11.20
N GLU A 13 7.82 -24.97 -12.42
CA GLU A 13 7.30 -24.23 -13.60
C GLU A 13 5.82 -24.55 -13.93
N HIS A 14 5.21 -25.54 -13.27
CA HIS A 14 3.87 -26.01 -13.57
C HIS A 14 2.82 -25.75 -12.48
N ALA A 15 3.21 -25.30 -11.29
CA ALA A 15 2.27 -24.91 -10.24
C ALA A 15 2.54 -23.47 -9.80
N GLY A 16 1.65 -22.56 -10.15
CA GLY A 16 1.68 -21.20 -9.61
C GLY A 16 1.64 -21.23 -8.06
N PRO A 17 2.07 -20.15 -7.39
CA PRO A 17 2.11 -20.11 -5.94
C PRO A 17 0.74 -20.41 -5.35
N THR A 18 0.70 -21.28 -4.35
CA THR A 18 -0.52 -21.57 -3.58
C THR A 18 -0.83 -20.40 -2.66
N PRO A 19 -2.11 -19.98 -2.52
CA PRO A 19 -2.48 -18.94 -1.55
C PRO A 19 -2.11 -19.32 -0.12
N ASP A 20 -1.71 -18.35 0.69
CA ASP A 20 -1.49 -18.57 2.12
C ASP A 20 -2.81 -18.99 2.78
N GLU A 21 -2.78 -20.01 3.63
CA GLU A 21 -3.99 -20.56 4.24
C GLU A 21 -4.76 -19.51 5.07
N ARG A 22 -4.03 -18.60 5.73
CA ARG A 22 -4.63 -17.51 6.52
C ARG A 22 -5.48 -16.57 5.65
N MET A 23 -5.18 -16.47 4.36
CA MET A 23 -5.91 -15.63 3.43
C MET A 23 -7.33 -16.12 3.14
N ARG A 24 -7.66 -17.37 3.52
CA ARG A 24 -9.04 -17.88 3.49
C ARG A 24 -9.97 -17.14 4.46
N LEU A 25 -9.42 -16.51 5.51
CA LEU A 25 -10.17 -15.74 6.50
C LEU A 25 -10.47 -14.31 6.04
N PHE A 26 -9.89 -13.87 4.93
CA PHE A 26 -10.04 -12.51 4.41
C PHE A 26 -11.08 -12.45 3.28
N ILE A 27 -11.87 -11.38 3.28
CA ILE A 27 -12.69 -11.03 2.13
C ILE A 27 -11.89 -10.15 1.15
N GLY A 28 -12.06 -10.39 -0.14
CA GLY A 28 -11.47 -9.62 -1.23
C GLY A 28 -12.23 -8.35 -1.61
N GLY A 29 -13.17 -7.92 -0.75
CA GLY A 29 -14.07 -6.79 -0.98
C GLY A 29 -15.54 -7.21 -0.96
N LEU A 30 -16.39 -6.31 -1.47
CA LEU A 30 -17.83 -6.52 -1.63
C LEU A 30 -18.20 -6.51 -3.12
N ASP A 31 -19.20 -7.30 -3.51
CA ASP A 31 -19.80 -7.21 -4.85
C ASP A 31 -20.77 -6.02 -4.97
N SER A 32 -21.38 -5.84 -6.15
CA SER A 32 -22.36 -4.77 -6.40
C SER A 32 -23.63 -4.85 -5.55
N GLN A 33 -23.85 -5.99 -4.88
CA GLN A 33 -24.98 -6.23 -3.98
C GLN A 33 -24.54 -6.16 -2.50
N GLY A 34 -23.31 -5.72 -2.22
CA GLY A 34 -22.76 -5.61 -0.87
C GLY A 34 -22.37 -6.94 -0.24
N ARG A 35 -22.27 -8.03 -1.01
CA ARG A 35 -21.93 -9.36 -0.48
C ARG A 35 -20.43 -9.58 -0.48
N PRO A 36 -19.87 -10.24 0.55
CA PRO A 36 -18.44 -10.53 0.61
C PRO A 36 -18.03 -11.47 -0.52
N VAL A 37 -16.89 -11.18 -1.14
CA VAL A 37 -16.27 -12.04 -2.16
C VAL A 37 -14.93 -12.58 -1.63
N PRO A 38 -14.49 -13.78 -2.07
CA PRO A 38 -13.21 -14.34 -1.63
C PRO A 38 -12.02 -13.44 -1.97
N ALA A 39 -11.03 -13.41 -1.08
CA ALA A 39 -9.74 -12.79 -1.37
C ALA A 39 -9.05 -13.48 -2.56
N THR A 40 -8.47 -12.68 -3.45
CA THR A 40 -7.62 -13.15 -4.56
C THR A 40 -6.56 -12.10 -4.84
N PHE A 41 -5.40 -12.51 -5.37
CA PHE A 41 -4.36 -11.58 -5.83
C PHE A 41 -4.93 -10.47 -6.72
N ARG A 42 -5.71 -10.82 -7.75
CA ARG A 42 -6.29 -9.85 -8.70
C ARG A 42 -7.22 -8.84 -8.03
N ARG A 43 -7.96 -9.25 -7.00
CA ARG A 43 -8.84 -8.32 -6.26
C ARG A 43 -8.04 -7.35 -5.42
N PHE A 44 -7.00 -7.82 -4.73
CA PHE A 44 -6.11 -6.92 -4.00
C PHE A 44 -5.36 -5.98 -4.92
N GLN A 45 -4.85 -6.46 -6.07
CA GLN A 45 -4.24 -5.62 -7.09
C GLN A 45 -5.22 -4.55 -7.59
N LYS A 46 -6.44 -4.94 -7.98
CA LYS A 46 -7.47 -3.99 -8.41
C LYS A 46 -7.83 -2.99 -7.30
N GLN A 47 -7.83 -3.41 -6.03
CA GLN A 47 -8.06 -2.52 -4.90
C GLN A 47 -6.95 -1.48 -4.79
N THR A 48 -5.67 -1.88 -4.90
CA THR A 48 -4.55 -0.95 -4.78
C THR A 48 -4.43 0.01 -5.96
N GLU A 49 -4.97 -0.33 -7.14
CA GLU A 49 -5.12 0.57 -8.29
C GLU A 49 -6.08 1.74 -8.00
N THR A 50 -7.08 1.56 -7.13
CA THR A 50 -7.99 2.63 -6.75
C THR A 50 -7.38 3.64 -5.78
N TRP A 51 -6.23 3.33 -5.17
CA TRP A 51 -5.61 4.21 -4.19
C TRP A 51 -5.01 5.43 -4.87
N PRO A 52 -5.30 6.64 -4.39
CA PRO A 52 -4.89 7.87 -5.05
C PRO A 52 -3.37 7.93 -5.15
N VAL A 53 -2.87 8.29 -6.33
CA VAL A 53 -1.52 8.80 -6.54
C VAL A 53 -1.71 10.17 -7.16
N THR A 54 -1.28 11.22 -6.47
CA THR A 54 -1.32 12.57 -7.02
C THR A 54 0.01 12.87 -7.69
N ALA A 55 -0.02 13.63 -8.79
CA ALA A 55 1.18 14.12 -9.47
C ALA A 55 2.08 14.99 -8.55
N THR A 56 1.53 15.46 -7.43
CA THR A 56 2.26 16.23 -6.40
C THR A 56 3.05 15.34 -5.43
N THR A 57 2.99 14.02 -5.55
CA THR A 57 3.74 13.10 -4.69
C THR A 57 5.19 13.06 -5.15
N PRO A 58 6.18 13.38 -4.28
CA PRO A 58 7.59 13.30 -4.65
C PRO A 58 7.98 11.87 -5.05
N GLU A 59 8.97 11.74 -5.93
CA GLU A 59 9.38 10.45 -6.52
C GLU A 59 9.69 9.37 -5.49
N GLY A 60 10.46 9.70 -4.44
CA GLY A 60 10.81 8.76 -3.37
C GLY A 60 9.58 8.15 -2.67
N PRO A 61 8.72 8.97 -2.04
CA PRO A 61 7.44 8.51 -1.50
C PRO A 61 6.56 7.75 -2.51
N ALA A 62 6.51 8.17 -3.78
CA ALA A 62 5.74 7.47 -4.80
C ALA A 62 6.24 6.03 -5.03
N MET A 63 7.57 5.84 -5.04
CA MET A 63 8.18 4.51 -5.13
C MET A 63 7.89 3.66 -3.90
N LEU A 64 7.95 4.23 -2.69
CA LEU A 64 7.59 3.52 -1.45
C LEU A 64 6.11 3.08 -1.46
N LEU A 65 5.20 3.93 -1.93
CA LEU A 65 3.78 3.60 -2.10
C LEU A 65 3.57 2.51 -3.16
N LYS A 66 4.30 2.56 -4.28
CA LYS A 66 4.26 1.51 -5.30
C LYS A 66 4.65 0.16 -4.72
N THR A 67 5.79 0.10 -4.02
CA THR A 67 6.25 -1.13 -3.34
C THR A 67 5.21 -1.62 -2.33
N SER A 68 4.67 -0.73 -1.50
CA SER A 68 3.62 -1.07 -0.55
C SER A 68 2.40 -1.72 -1.23
N ARG A 69 1.92 -1.17 -2.35
CA ARG A 69 0.78 -1.71 -3.12
C ARG A 69 1.07 -3.10 -3.68
N GLU A 70 2.27 -3.30 -4.22
CA GLU A 70 2.70 -4.58 -4.75
C GLU A 70 2.79 -5.64 -3.65
N MET A 71 3.37 -5.28 -2.49
CA MET A 71 3.42 -6.16 -1.33
C MET A 71 2.04 -6.51 -0.81
N PHE A 72 1.12 -5.54 -0.75
CA PHE A 72 -0.26 -5.79 -0.33
C PHE A 72 -0.95 -6.81 -1.23
N ALA A 73 -0.80 -6.69 -2.56
CA ALA A 73 -1.37 -7.66 -3.50
C ALA A 73 -0.75 -9.05 -3.33
N HIS A 74 0.58 -9.13 -3.19
CA HIS A 74 1.30 -10.38 -2.92
C HIS A 74 1.04 -10.95 -1.53
N GLY A 75 0.45 -10.15 -0.63
CA GLY A 75 -0.08 -10.58 0.67
C GLY A 75 -1.04 -11.79 0.57
N PHE A 76 -1.67 -11.98 -0.59
CA PHE A 76 -2.48 -13.15 -0.87
C PHE A 76 -1.69 -14.48 -0.84
N TYR A 77 -0.41 -14.46 -1.20
CA TYR A 77 0.47 -15.64 -1.21
C TYR A 77 1.35 -15.73 0.03
N VAL A 78 1.65 -14.58 0.65
CA VAL A 78 2.50 -14.50 1.86
C VAL A 78 1.88 -13.47 2.79
N TYR A 79 1.16 -13.92 3.82
CA TYR A 79 0.42 -13.03 4.72
C TYR A 79 1.32 -11.95 5.36
N GLU A 80 2.58 -12.25 5.65
CA GLU A 80 3.54 -11.30 6.23
C GLU A 80 3.71 -10.05 5.36
N PHE A 81 3.54 -10.17 4.04
CA PHE A 81 3.61 -9.01 3.15
C PHE A 81 2.48 -8.01 3.37
N ILE A 82 1.35 -8.41 3.94
CA ILE A 82 0.31 -7.47 4.38
C ILE A 82 0.87 -6.57 5.47
N ALA A 83 1.45 -7.14 6.52
CA ALA A 83 2.02 -6.36 7.62
C ALA A 83 3.17 -5.46 7.14
N THR A 84 4.05 -6.00 6.29
CA THR A 84 5.15 -5.21 5.74
C THR A 84 4.65 -4.11 4.81
N SER A 85 3.60 -4.32 4.02
CA SER A 85 3.01 -3.29 3.16
C SER A 85 2.57 -2.06 3.95
N CYS A 86 2.00 -2.25 5.15
CA CYS A 86 1.63 -1.17 6.05
C CYS A 86 2.85 -0.35 6.50
N ALA A 87 3.96 -1.01 6.83
CA ALA A 87 5.19 -0.33 7.23
C ALA A 87 5.77 0.52 6.07
N TRP A 88 5.77 -0.01 4.84
CA TRP A 88 6.19 0.77 3.66
C TRP A 88 5.28 1.97 3.39
N ALA A 89 3.97 1.83 3.58
CA ALA A 89 3.03 2.95 3.45
C ALA A 89 3.31 4.04 4.51
N ILE A 90 3.54 3.66 5.76
CA ILE A 90 3.88 4.59 6.84
C ILE A 90 5.19 5.32 6.52
N ASN A 91 6.23 4.60 6.10
CA ASN A 91 7.50 5.19 5.69
C ASN A 91 7.31 6.17 4.52
N ALA A 92 6.45 5.84 3.56
CA ALA A 92 6.15 6.72 2.44
C ALA A 92 5.54 8.05 2.90
N VAL A 93 4.57 8.00 3.82
CA VAL A 93 3.96 9.19 4.41
C VAL A 93 5.01 9.97 5.20
N GLU A 94 5.79 9.30 6.05
CA GLU A 94 6.84 9.95 6.83
C GLU A 94 7.84 10.69 5.95
N THR A 95 8.35 10.04 4.90
CA THR A 95 9.27 10.66 3.94
C THR A 95 8.61 11.84 3.22
N ALA A 96 7.36 11.71 2.79
CA ALA A 96 6.64 12.81 2.16
C ALA A 96 6.48 14.01 3.09
N LEU A 97 6.21 13.78 4.38
CA LEU A 97 6.09 14.84 5.38
C LEU A 97 7.44 15.51 5.67
N LYS A 98 8.52 14.74 5.79
CA LYS A 98 9.89 15.30 5.94
C LYS A 98 10.25 16.21 4.77
N LEU A 99 9.94 15.79 3.55
CA LEU A 99 10.17 16.59 2.35
C LEU A 99 9.31 17.86 2.32
N ARG A 100 8.01 17.75 2.67
CA ARG A 100 7.08 18.87 2.62
C ARG A 100 7.32 19.91 3.72
N LEU A 101 7.75 19.48 4.89
CA LEU A 101 7.97 20.34 6.04
C LEU A 101 9.41 20.81 6.16
N GLU A 102 10.33 20.22 5.39
CA GLU A 102 11.77 20.45 5.44
C GLU A 102 12.36 20.28 6.84
N GLN A 103 11.73 19.40 7.65
CA GLN A 103 12.11 19.19 9.05
C GLN A 103 12.36 17.69 9.32
N PRO A 104 13.45 17.36 10.04
CA PRO A 104 13.59 16.02 10.60
C PRO A 104 12.62 15.85 11.77
N GLY A 105 12.35 14.59 12.12
CA GLY A 105 11.46 14.25 13.22
C GLY A 105 10.94 12.83 13.10
N SER A 106 10.41 12.32 14.19
CA SER A 106 9.63 11.09 14.21
C SER A 106 8.29 11.29 13.48
N PHE A 107 7.69 10.19 13.04
CA PHE A 107 6.37 10.21 12.38
C PHE A 107 5.32 10.97 13.20
N LYS A 108 5.28 10.77 14.52
CA LYS A 108 4.33 11.45 15.42
C LYS A 108 4.52 12.98 15.38
N GLU A 109 5.76 13.45 15.49
CA GLU A 109 6.08 14.89 15.48
C GLU A 109 5.70 15.53 14.15
N LEU A 110 5.94 14.82 13.03
CA LEU A 110 5.59 15.29 11.70
C LEU A 110 4.07 15.40 11.52
N ILE A 111 3.30 14.42 12.01
CA ILE A 111 1.83 14.47 11.98
C ILE A 111 1.31 15.64 12.81
N THR A 112 1.79 15.82 14.04
CA THR A 112 1.41 16.96 14.89
C THR A 112 1.70 18.29 14.19
N ALA A 113 2.91 18.46 13.65
CA ALA A 113 3.29 19.67 12.94
C ALA A 113 2.41 19.93 11.70
N THR A 114 2.05 18.89 10.94
CA THR A 114 1.11 19.06 9.82
C THR A 114 -0.30 19.44 10.24
N GLN A 115 -0.76 18.97 11.40
CA GLN A 115 -2.07 19.36 11.94
C GLN A 115 -2.06 20.82 12.42
N GLU A 116 -1.01 21.23 13.13
CA GLU A 116 -0.82 22.62 13.58
C GLU A 116 -0.75 23.62 12.41
N ARG A 117 -0.10 23.22 11.31
CA ARG A 117 -0.04 24.02 10.07
C ARG A 117 -1.33 23.96 9.24
N GLY A 118 -2.36 23.24 9.69
CA GLY A 118 -3.64 23.08 8.97
C GLY A 118 -3.55 22.30 7.66
N ILE A 119 -2.45 21.58 7.42
CA ILE A 119 -2.23 20.78 6.20
C ILE A 119 -3.06 19.50 6.26
N LEU A 120 -3.10 18.86 7.44
CA LEU A 120 -3.98 17.73 7.72
C LEU A 120 -5.14 18.20 8.58
N SER A 121 -6.37 18.13 8.04
CA SER A 121 -7.56 18.29 8.86
C SER A 121 -7.81 17.01 9.67
N PRO A 122 -8.12 17.09 10.97
CA PRO A 122 -8.55 15.92 11.77
C PRO A 122 -9.77 15.21 11.17
N ARG A 123 -10.56 15.92 10.34
CA ARG A 123 -11.74 15.39 9.64
C ARG A 123 -11.43 14.81 8.26
N GLY A 124 -10.27 15.12 7.68
CA GLY A 124 -9.93 14.82 6.28
C GLY A 124 -9.53 13.38 5.99
N LEU A 125 -9.24 12.57 7.02
CA LEU A 125 -8.91 11.15 6.80
C LEU A 125 -10.13 10.31 6.36
N PHE A 126 -11.35 10.81 6.56
CA PHE A 126 -12.61 10.11 6.28
C PHE A 126 -13.66 10.98 5.54
N ASP A 127 -13.30 12.18 5.05
CA ASP A 127 -14.24 13.01 4.29
C ASP A 127 -14.13 12.68 2.79
N PRO A 128 -15.15 12.07 2.16
CA PRO A 128 -15.14 11.73 0.73
C PRO A 128 -15.11 12.95 -0.19
N ARG A 129 -15.15 14.18 0.34
CA ARG A 129 -15.10 15.45 -0.41
C ARG A 129 -13.68 16.03 -0.54
N CYS A 130 -12.67 15.43 0.09
CA CYS A 130 -11.27 15.79 -0.14
C CYS A 130 -10.77 15.21 -1.48
N GLY A 131 -11.39 15.62 -2.58
CA GLY A 131 -10.79 15.52 -3.92
C GLY A 131 -9.66 16.54 -4.07
N PRO A 132 -8.81 16.41 -5.12
CA PRO A 132 -7.75 17.38 -5.36
C PRO A 132 -8.36 18.79 -5.54
N PRO A 133 -7.68 19.86 -5.08
CA PRO A 133 -8.16 21.21 -5.31
C PRO A 133 -8.22 21.47 -6.82
N ASP A 134 -9.29 22.12 -7.26
CA ASP A 134 -9.49 22.50 -8.66
C ASP A 134 -8.28 23.30 -9.18
N PRO A 135 -7.80 23.01 -10.40
CA PRO A 135 -6.77 23.81 -11.02
C PRO A 135 -7.31 25.22 -11.30
N LYS A 136 -6.65 26.23 -10.76
CA LYS A 136 -6.82 27.62 -11.19
C LYS A 136 -6.14 27.85 -12.53
#